data_AF-A0A961B5Q3-F1
#
_entry.id   AF-A0A961B5Q3-F1
#
_cell.length_a   1.000
_cell.length_b   1.000
_cell.length_c   1.000
_cell.angle_alpha   90.00
_cell.angle_beta   90.00
_cell.angle_gamma   90.00
#
_symmetry.space_group_name_H-M   'P 1'
#
loop_
_entity.id
_entity.type
_entity.pdbx_description
1 polymer ?
#
loop_
_entity_poly.entity_id
_entity_poly.type
_entity_poly.pdbx_seq_one_letter_code
_entity_poly.pdbx_strand_id
1 'polypeptide(L)'
;MPQSTLTDIQNAADCQISFSASGAGGALIFKSDQLSTGGAVLKFEGRGSVEQGEKVSTFASEFLNRAQGERPFQVPGVTAHTAASGEIEAFTTYLNNNRDLVTVPAGREKQFGKALQNLGAFDGGGAICQMELASGTQMNKLGADTKLNLFRSPEFAAQMGRAAPVTYACGYNDQAAIGSMETRKGGSNVSNFMYDPEQGALTVIDPSTSGARRADFSDRYTRYGTDTAPGLRDAGDQLNHLVANRENFECYLENACDGAANGKDNSAFYEPLNSFLSDNFGDNLFSRADSEGNENKADVEAFTQITDLEKKQFTLNYLSGAIDGLDYLKNNLDALEQAAETVADTVEIDGQTHTVSHFYNQGEMTALRETLDQIDTVELRQNFDARVGEYCNALDQRAAQAESEAARLDQKIDKRENSLLGRIQNFFDRGRKLDQMKNDKAEAEAQAGDLRNQAGKLREDRDTLGQARADRAEREQQALAQGQGQSPAQNQGVLRQSAGVLGQPVAAPANTAENSPRRNSNGAALHRSADAGPAQAPRKKSIGAAVEKGKVSQ
;
A
#
# COMPACT_ATOMS: atom_id res chain seq x y z
N MET A 1 17.48 -2.81 18.20
CA MET A 1 18.89 -3.24 18.40
C MET A 1 19.79 -2.18 17.77
N PRO A 2 21.06 -2.02 18.18
CA PRO A 2 21.95 -1.11 17.47
C PRO A 2 22.10 -1.54 16.01
N GLN A 3 21.93 -0.59 15.09
CA GLN A 3 22.15 -0.79 13.65
C GLN A 3 23.64 -1.02 13.38
N SER A 4 23.94 -1.87 12.41
CA SER A 4 25.33 -2.10 11.96
C SER A 4 25.87 -0.84 11.27
N THR A 5 27.12 -0.47 11.47
CA THR A 5 27.79 0.64 10.76
C THR A 5 28.34 0.19 9.41
N LEU A 6 28.77 1.14 8.55
CA LEU A 6 29.51 0.76 7.32
C LEU A 6 30.82 0.04 7.67
N THR A 7 31.43 0.41 8.79
CA THR A 7 32.63 -0.25 9.33
C THR A 7 32.33 -1.71 9.73
N ASP A 8 31.18 -1.97 10.35
CA ASP A 8 30.77 -3.35 10.69
C ASP A 8 30.55 -4.18 9.43
N ILE A 9 29.95 -3.60 8.39
CA ILE A 9 29.76 -4.25 7.08
C ILE A 9 31.10 -4.58 6.42
N GLN A 10 32.10 -3.69 6.49
CA GLN A 10 33.44 -3.95 5.94
C GLN A 10 34.17 -5.07 6.67
N ASN A 11 33.98 -5.16 7.99
CA ASN A 11 34.69 -6.10 8.85
C ASN A 11 33.99 -7.45 8.98
N ALA A 12 32.75 -7.58 8.49
CA ALA A 12 32.00 -8.83 8.52
C ALA A 12 32.72 -9.88 7.66
N ALA A 13 33.24 -10.92 8.34
CA ALA A 13 33.85 -12.05 7.65
C ALA A 13 32.76 -12.84 6.89
N ASP A 14 33.17 -13.51 5.80
CA ASP A 14 32.30 -14.32 4.94
C ASP A 14 31.06 -13.59 4.41
N CYS A 15 31.15 -12.26 4.26
CA CYS A 15 30.06 -11.47 3.72
C CYS A 15 29.85 -11.75 2.23
N GLN A 16 28.62 -12.14 1.87
CA GLN A 16 28.21 -12.24 0.47
C GLN A 16 27.75 -10.87 -0.01
N ILE A 17 28.38 -10.38 -1.09
CA ILE A 17 28.05 -9.10 -1.70
C ILE A 17 27.47 -9.36 -3.08
N SER A 18 26.29 -8.82 -3.36
CA SER A 18 25.63 -8.96 -4.67
C SER A 18 25.07 -7.63 -5.16
N PHE A 19 25.08 -7.43 -6.47
CA PHE A 19 24.51 -6.24 -7.11
C PHE A 19 23.07 -6.49 -7.56
N SER A 20 22.15 -5.63 -7.15
CA SER A 20 20.76 -5.66 -7.57
C SER A 20 20.51 -4.71 -8.73
N ALA A 21 20.39 -5.27 -9.94
CA ALA A 21 20.05 -4.53 -11.15
C ALA A 21 18.53 -4.26 -11.29
N SER A 22 17.69 -4.97 -10.54
CA SER A 22 16.23 -4.84 -10.57
C SER A 22 15.63 -4.75 -9.15
N GLY A 23 14.64 -3.87 -8.92
CA GLY A 23 14.14 -3.49 -7.59
C GLY A 23 14.63 -2.09 -7.21
N ALA A 24 15.19 -1.89 -6.01
CA ALA A 24 15.89 -0.66 -5.60
C ALA A 24 17.13 -0.41 -6.48
N GLY A 25 16.90 0.09 -7.70
CA GLY A 25 17.83 0.01 -8.83
C GLY A 25 19.23 0.50 -8.49
N GLY A 26 20.22 -0.38 -8.61
CA GLY A 26 21.63 -0.04 -8.37
C GLY A 26 22.11 -0.28 -6.94
N ALA A 27 21.33 -0.94 -6.08
CA ALA A 27 21.73 -1.28 -4.72
C ALA A 27 22.74 -2.44 -4.64
N LEU A 28 23.56 -2.43 -3.60
CA LEU A 28 24.40 -3.55 -3.17
C LEU A 28 23.74 -4.25 -1.98
N ILE A 29 23.64 -5.56 -2.04
CA ILE A 29 23.08 -6.39 -0.98
C ILE A 29 24.23 -7.12 -0.30
N PHE A 30 24.38 -6.89 1.00
CA PHE A 30 25.33 -7.53 1.88
C PHE A 30 24.58 -8.54 2.76
N LYS A 31 25.05 -9.78 2.80
CA LYS A 31 24.53 -10.80 3.70
C LYS A 31 25.67 -11.36 4.55
N SER A 32 25.45 -11.42 5.86
CA SER A 32 26.38 -12.03 6.81
C SER A 32 25.66 -12.33 8.11
N ASP A 33 25.86 -13.55 8.63
CA ASP A 33 25.34 -13.98 9.94
C ASP A 33 25.98 -13.22 11.11
N GLN A 34 27.06 -12.45 10.85
CA GLN A 34 27.71 -11.61 11.85
C GLN A 34 27.04 -10.24 12.01
N LEU A 35 26.17 -9.85 11.07
CA LEU A 35 25.40 -8.61 11.17
C LEU A 35 24.11 -8.85 11.95
N SER A 36 23.72 -7.90 12.81
CA SER A 36 22.57 -8.04 13.72
C SER A 36 21.23 -8.26 13.02
N THR A 37 21.13 -7.86 11.75
CA THR A 37 19.96 -8.01 10.87
C THR A 37 20.15 -9.05 9.77
N GLY A 38 21.22 -9.87 9.85
CA GLY A 38 21.60 -10.84 8.81
C GLY A 38 22.16 -10.21 7.53
N GLY A 39 22.16 -8.87 7.42
CA GLY A 39 22.59 -8.17 6.22
C GLY A 39 22.13 -6.72 6.15
N ALA A 40 22.55 -6.05 5.08
CA ALA A 40 22.17 -4.68 4.74
C ALA A 40 22.02 -4.50 3.23
N VAL A 41 21.14 -3.59 2.83
CA VAL A 41 21.01 -3.10 1.46
C VAL A 41 21.55 -1.69 1.40
N LEU A 42 22.54 -1.45 0.54
CA LEU A 42 23.17 -0.15 0.36
C LEU A 42 22.80 0.45 -0.98
N LYS A 43 22.22 1.66 -0.97
CA LYS A 43 21.85 2.42 -2.17
C LYS A 43 22.62 3.73 -2.21
N PHE A 44 23.14 4.08 -3.37
CA PHE A 44 23.95 5.30 -3.57
C PHE A 44 23.10 6.37 -4.23
N GLU A 45 22.80 7.44 -3.49
CA GLU A 45 21.89 8.49 -3.95
C GLU A 45 22.39 9.89 -3.54
N GLY A 46 21.67 10.93 -3.98
CA GLY A 46 21.89 12.29 -3.50
C GLY A 46 21.54 12.40 -2.02
N ARG A 47 22.32 13.18 -1.27
CA ARG A 47 22.17 13.40 0.18
C ARG A 47 20.73 13.57 0.65
N GLY A 48 19.96 14.47 0.02
CA GLY A 48 18.59 14.75 0.44
C GLY A 48 17.65 13.55 0.35
N SER A 49 17.83 12.67 -0.65
CA SER A 49 17.06 11.42 -0.79
C SER A 49 17.35 10.45 0.36
N VAL A 50 18.64 10.33 0.70
CA VAL A 50 19.10 9.45 1.77
C VAL A 50 18.66 9.94 3.16
N GLU A 51 18.84 11.24 3.45
CA GLU A 51 18.39 11.85 4.72
C GLU A 51 16.85 11.80 4.84
N GLN A 52 16.13 11.99 3.74
CA GLN A 52 14.68 11.79 3.71
C GLN A 52 14.31 10.34 4.04
N GLY A 53 14.93 9.36 3.39
CA GLY A 53 14.63 7.94 3.63
C GLY A 53 14.86 7.52 5.08
N GLU A 54 15.93 8.01 5.71
CA GLU A 54 16.19 7.80 7.14
C GLU A 54 15.10 8.42 8.02
N LYS A 55 14.71 9.67 7.78
CA LYS A 55 13.67 10.35 8.57
C LYS A 55 12.30 9.69 8.40
N VAL A 56 11.94 9.26 7.18
CA VAL A 56 10.69 8.51 6.89
C VAL A 56 10.67 7.15 7.59
N SER A 57 11.75 6.38 7.47
CA SER A 57 11.86 5.07 8.15
C SER A 57 11.79 5.23 9.66
N THR A 58 12.51 6.22 10.22
CA THR A 58 12.52 6.51 11.66
C THR A 58 11.13 6.93 12.16
N PHE A 59 10.47 7.85 11.45
CA PHE A 59 9.12 8.30 11.78
C PHE A 59 8.13 7.12 11.83
N ALA A 60 8.12 6.29 10.78
CA ALA A 60 7.23 5.15 10.70
C ALA A 60 7.55 4.08 11.75
N SER A 61 8.83 3.81 12.01
CA SER A 61 9.27 2.85 13.03
C SER A 61 8.84 3.32 14.43
N GLU A 62 9.06 4.59 14.77
CA GLU A 62 8.63 5.17 16.04
C GLU A 62 7.10 5.10 16.20
N PHE A 63 6.36 5.46 15.15
CA PHE A 63 4.90 5.36 15.15
C PHE A 63 4.43 3.92 15.40
N LEU A 64 4.89 2.96 14.59
CA LEU A 64 4.48 1.55 14.69
C LEU A 64 4.92 0.88 15.99
N ASN A 65 6.01 1.37 16.62
CA ASN A 65 6.46 0.88 17.91
C ASN A 65 5.63 1.38 19.09
N ARG A 66 5.01 2.56 18.96
CA ARG A 66 4.18 3.20 20.00
C ARG A 66 2.70 2.88 19.83
N ALA A 67 2.26 2.68 18.60
CA ALA A 67 0.89 2.37 18.27
C ALA A 67 0.43 1.04 18.90
N GLN A 68 -0.83 1.00 19.30
CA GLN A 68 -1.52 -0.17 19.84
C GLN A 68 -2.26 -0.91 18.73
N GLY A 69 -2.49 -2.20 18.94
CA GLY A 69 -3.13 -3.09 17.98
C GLY A 69 -2.13 -3.82 17.07
N GLU A 70 -2.65 -4.65 16.18
CA GLU A 70 -1.84 -5.40 15.22
C GLU A 70 -1.22 -4.43 14.19
N ARG A 71 0.11 -4.49 14.04
CA ARG A 71 0.82 -3.64 13.09
C ARG A 71 0.40 -3.98 11.65
N PRO A 72 0.00 -3.00 10.84
CA PRO A 72 -0.37 -3.24 9.45
C PRO A 72 0.81 -3.73 8.58
N PHE A 73 2.03 -3.30 8.92
CA PHE A 73 3.27 -3.68 8.25
C PHE A 73 4.47 -3.45 9.17
N GLN A 74 5.63 -3.91 8.71
CA GLN A 74 6.94 -3.63 9.28
C GLN A 74 7.73 -2.68 8.38
N VAL A 75 8.71 -1.97 8.94
CA VAL A 75 9.67 -1.15 8.20
C VAL A 75 11.08 -1.57 8.60
N PRO A 76 12.02 -1.74 7.66
CA PRO A 76 13.42 -1.93 8.00
C PRO A 76 13.99 -0.62 8.54
N GLY A 77 14.94 -0.71 9.46
CA GLY A 77 15.71 0.45 9.86
C GLY A 77 16.53 1.01 8.68
N VAL A 78 16.53 2.34 8.52
CA VAL A 78 17.35 3.04 7.53
C VAL A 78 18.31 3.99 8.23
N THR A 79 19.55 4.04 7.76
CA THR A 79 20.61 4.92 8.24
C THR A 79 21.18 5.71 7.08
N ALA A 80 21.30 7.03 7.25
CA ALA A 80 21.93 7.91 6.29
C ALA A 80 23.42 8.07 6.58
N HIS A 81 24.26 7.66 5.62
CA HIS A 81 25.69 7.96 5.65
C HIS A 81 25.97 9.11 4.69
N THR A 82 26.46 10.24 5.22
CA THR A 82 26.82 11.43 4.42
C THR A 82 28.33 11.66 4.48
N ALA A 83 28.87 12.55 3.63
CA ALA A 83 30.31 12.85 3.65
C ALA A 83 30.83 13.30 5.03
N ALA A 84 29.96 13.88 5.87
CA ALA A 84 30.28 14.25 7.24
C ALA A 84 30.56 13.05 8.17
N SER A 85 30.11 11.84 7.83
CA SER A 85 30.37 10.64 8.63
C SER A 85 31.82 10.16 8.54
N GLY A 86 32.58 10.58 7.52
CA GLY A 86 33.95 10.11 7.25
C GLY A 86 34.04 8.64 6.82
N GLU A 87 32.95 7.87 6.89
CA GLU A 87 32.92 6.44 6.56
C GLU A 87 32.79 6.18 5.05
N ILE A 88 32.20 7.12 4.29
CA ILE A 88 31.94 6.95 2.85
C ILE A 88 33.22 6.75 2.05
N GLU A 89 34.27 7.52 2.32
CA GLU A 89 35.52 7.45 1.57
C GLU A 89 36.24 6.11 1.81
N ALA A 90 36.29 5.67 3.07
CA ALA A 90 36.81 4.37 3.45
C ALA A 90 36.00 3.23 2.80
N PHE A 91 34.67 3.32 2.84
CA PHE A 91 33.78 2.32 2.25
C PHE A 91 33.87 2.24 0.73
N THR A 92 33.98 3.39 0.07
CA THR A 92 34.17 3.45 -1.38
C THR A 92 35.52 2.86 -1.79
N THR A 93 36.57 3.14 -1.02
CA THR A 93 37.91 2.55 -1.23
C THR A 93 37.87 1.03 -1.05
N TYR A 94 37.20 0.55 0.00
CA TYR A 94 36.97 -0.88 0.22
C TYR A 94 36.28 -1.54 -0.98
N LEU A 95 35.17 -0.98 -1.46
CA LEU A 95 34.45 -1.53 -2.61
C LEU A 95 35.26 -1.53 -3.91
N ASN A 96 36.04 -0.48 -4.16
CA ASN A 96 36.91 -0.42 -5.33
C ASN A 96 38.03 -1.46 -5.28
N ASN A 97 38.61 -1.70 -4.10
CA ASN A 97 39.67 -2.71 -3.92
C ASN A 97 39.13 -4.15 -3.91
N ASN A 98 37.86 -4.33 -3.56
CA ASN A 98 37.22 -5.64 -3.41
C ASN A 98 36.11 -5.85 -4.45
N ARG A 99 36.26 -5.25 -5.61
CA ARG A 99 35.24 -5.28 -6.67
C ARG A 99 34.93 -6.71 -7.13
N ASP A 100 35.95 -7.57 -7.11
CA ASP A 100 35.85 -8.99 -7.47
C ASP A 100 35.05 -9.82 -6.45
N LEU A 101 34.79 -9.31 -5.24
CA LEU A 101 33.92 -9.95 -4.25
C LEU A 101 32.43 -9.72 -4.56
N VAL A 102 32.10 -8.77 -5.43
CA VAL A 102 30.71 -8.45 -5.77
C VAL A 102 30.21 -9.40 -6.86
N THR A 103 29.21 -10.20 -6.52
CA THR A 103 28.48 -10.99 -7.50
C THR A 103 27.60 -10.05 -8.33
N VAL A 104 27.95 -9.86 -9.60
CA VAL A 104 27.19 -9.05 -10.55
C VAL A 104 26.44 -9.98 -11.52
N PRO A 105 25.11 -9.84 -11.66
CA PRO A 105 24.37 -10.60 -12.67
C PRO A 105 24.92 -10.35 -14.07
N ALA A 106 24.97 -11.40 -14.90
CA ALA A 106 25.50 -11.32 -16.25
C ALA A 106 24.84 -10.21 -17.07
N GLY A 107 25.64 -9.39 -17.76
CA GLY A 107 25.15 -8.28 -18.58
C GLY A 107 24.83 -7.00 -17.80
N ARG A 108 25.04 -6.98 -16.48
CA ARG A 108 24.79 -5.82 -15.60
C ARG A 108 26.05 -5.08 -15.17
N GLU A 109 27.21 -5.44 -15.71
CA GLU A 109 28.53 -4.89 -15.35
C GLU A 109 28.61 -3.39 -15.60
N LYS A 110 27.98 -2.91 -16.69
CA LYS A 110 27.90 -1.46 -16.99
C LYS A 110 27.03 -0.71 -15.99
N GLN A 111 25.95 -1.32 -15.49
CA GLN A 111 25.05 -0.71 -14.51
C GLN A 111 25.72 -0.67 -13.13
N PHE A 112 26.34 -1.77 -12.72
CA PHE A 112 27.18 -1.79 -11.52
C PHE A 112 28.31 -0.76 -11.59
N GLY A 113 28.98 -0.64 -12.75
CA GLY A 113 29.98 0.38 -12.98
C GLY A 113 29.47 1.81 -12.80
N LYS A 114 28.26 2.12 -13.27
CA LYS A 114 27.62 3.42 -13.08
C LYS A 114 27.21 3.66 -11.62
N ALA A 115 26.65 2.66 -10.94
CA ALA A 115 26.28 2.77 -9.53
C ALA A 115 27.49 3.15 -8.67
N LEU A 116 28.65 2.54 -8.92
CA LEU A 116 29.90 2.88 -8.26
C LEU A 116 30.47 4.26 -8.66
N GLN A 117 30.24 4.72 -9.89
CA GLN A 117 30.64 6.08 -10.31
C GLN A 117 29.77 7.16 -9.64
N ASN A 118 28.51 6.85 -9.37
CA ASN A 118 27.58 7.79 -8.75
C ASN A 118 27.96 8.16 -7.31
N LEU A 119 28.72 7.30 -6.59
CA LEU A 119 29.28 7.60 -5.27
C LEU A 119 30.03 8.94 -5.17
N GLY A 120 30.58 9.44 -6.28
CA GLY A 120 31.31 10.72 -6.33
C GLY A 120 30.71 11.81 -7.23
N ALA A 121 29.53 11.58 -7.84
CA ALA A 121 29.04 12.40 -8.96
C ALA A 121 27.81 13.28 -8.66
N PHE A 122 27.25 13.24 -7.45
CA PHE A 122 26.07 14.03 -7.11
C PHE A 122 26.43 15.47 -6.74
N ASP A 123 25.84 16.44 -7.44
CA ASP A 123 25.87 17.86 -7.06
C ASP A 123 25.21 18.03 -5.68
N GLY A 124 25.96 18.55 -4.70
CA GLY A 124 25.52 18.64 -3.30
C GLY A 124 26.06 17.54 -2.36
N GLY A 125 26.78 16.56 -2.90
CA GLY A 125 27.42 15.46 -2.15
C GLY A 125 26.64 14.15 -2.24
N GLY A 126 27.33 13.07 -2.64
CA GLY A 126 26.78 11.71 -2.60
C GLY A 126 26.63 11.20 -1.17
N ALA A 127 25.63 10.35 -0.95
CA ALA A 127 25.36 9.69 0.32
C ALA A 127 25.06 8.20 0.10
N ILE A 128 25.20 7.41 1.16
CA ILE A 128 24.87 5.98 1.17
C ILE A 128 23.65 5.82 2.07
N CYS A 129 22.54 5.37 1.49
CA CYS A 129 21.39 4.88 2.24
C CYS A 129 21.67 3.42 2.61
N GLN A 130 21.81 3.16 3.91
CA GLN A 130 21.89 1.81 4.44
C GLN A 130 20.53 1.41 4.98
N MET A 131 19.98 0.31 4.49
CA MET A 131 18.73 -0.27 4.96
C MET A 131 18.99 -1.66 5.53
N GLU A 132 18.40 -1.98 6.68
CA GLU A 132 18.41 -3.34 7.22
C GLU A 132 17.77 -4.32 6.23
N LEU A 133 18.26 -5.57 6.21
CA LEU A 133 17.67 -6.59 5.34
C LEU A 133 16.25 -6.93 5.81
N ALA A 134 15.25 -6.55 5.00
CA ALA A 134 13.87 -6.96 5.21
C ALA A 134 13.69 -8.46 4.94
N SER A 135 12.84 -9.12 5.74
CA SER A 135 12.48 -10.52 5.48
C SER A 135 11.59 -10.66 4.24
N GLY A 136 11.58 -11.86 3.65
CA GLY A 136 10.71 -12.19 2.53
C GLY A 136 11.28 -11.83 1.15
N THR A 137 10.38 -11.68 0.18
CA THR A 137 10.69 -11.37 -1.23
C THR A 137 9.78 -10.25 -1.72
N GLN A 138 10.28 -9.40 -2.63
CA GLN A 138 9.44 -8.37 -3.26
C GLN A 138 8.21 -9.03 -3.89
N MET A 139 7.02 -8.50 -3.64
CA MET A 139 5.77 -9.14 -4.04
C MET A 139 5.69 -9.46 -5.53
N ASN A 140 6.14 -8.54 -6.38
CA ASN A 140 6.18 -8.73 -7.83
C ASN A 140 7.22 -9.77 -8.30
N LYS A 141 8.14 -10.19 -7.42
CA LYS A 141 9.15 -11.23 -7.68
C LYS A 141 8.80 -12.59 -7.06
N LEU A 142 7.68 -12.70 -6.34
CA LEU A 142 7.21 -13.99 -5.85
C LEU A 142 6.89 -14.94 -7.01
N GLY A 143 6.93 -16.25 -6.75
CA GLY A 143 6.48 -17.25 -7.72
C GLY A 143 5.00 -17.08 -8.05
N ALA A 144 4.62 -17.39 -9.28
CA ALA A 144 3.25 -17.26 -9.79
C ALA A 144 2.20 -17.94 -8.88
N ASP A 145 2.48 -19.16 -8.39
CA ASP A 145 1.61 -19.89 -7.46
C ASP A 145 1.44 -19.16 -6.13
N THR A 146 2.53 -18.60 -5.59
CA THR A 146 2.49 -17.80 -4.36
C THR A 146 1.66 -16.55 -4.56
N LYS A 147 1.83 -15.84 -5.69
CA LYS A 147 1.03 -14.65 -6.01
C LYS A 147 -0.46 -14.99 -6.12
N LEU A 148 -0.82 -16.10 -6.76
CA LEU A 148 -2.21 -16.56 -6.83
C LEU A 148 -2.78 -16.86 -5.45
N ASN A 149 -2.03 -17.54 -4.60
CA ASN A 149 -2.46 -17.85 -3.24
C ASN A 149 -2.63 -16.59 -2.39
N LEU A 150 -1.75 -15.60 -2.55
CA LEU A 150 -1.89 -14.31 -1.87
C LEU A 150 -3.09 -13.52 -2.37
N PHE A 151 -3.29 -13.46 -3.69
CA PHE A 151 -4.45 -12.82 -4.27
C PHE A 151 -5.77 -13.42 -3.76
N ARG A 152 -5.79 -14.74 -3.57
CA ARG A 152 -6.96 -15.48 -3.04
C ARG A 152 -7.09 -15.40 -1.53
N SER A 153 -6.10 -14.87 -0.81
CA SER A 153 -6.14 -14.80 0.66
C SER A 153 -6.94 -13.57 1.13
N PRO A 154 -8.03 -13.77 1.89
CA PRO A 154 -8.77 -12.67 2.49
C PRO A 154 -7.93 -11.84 3.46
N GLU A 155 -7.07 -12.50 4.24
CA GLU A 155 -6.19 -11.89 5.23
C GLU A 155 -5.17 -10.99 4.55
N PHE A 156 -4.56 -11.46 3.46
CA PHE A 156 -3.60 -10.68 2.71
C PHE A 156 -4.23 -9.40 2.12
N ALA A 157 -5.38 -9.53 1.45
CA ALA A 157 -6.09 -8.39 0.89
C ALA A 157 -6.49 -7.38 1.98
N ALA A 158 -6.97 -7.85 3.12
CA ALA A 158 -7.29 -6.99 4.27
C ALA A 158 -6.04 -6.33 4.87
N GLN A 159 -4.90 -7.03 4.95
CA GLN A 159 -3.63 -6.46 5.42
C GLN A 159 -3.15 -5.34 4.48
N MET A 160 -3.20 -5.54 3.17
CA MET A 160 -2.87 -4.51 2.18
C MET A 160 -3.80 -3.30 2.31
N GLY A 161 -5.10 -3.54 2.46
CA GLY A 161 -6.10 -2.50 2.72
C GLY A 161 -5.79 -1.69 3.98
N ARG A 162 -5.45 -2.37 5.09
CA ARG A 162 -5.09 -1.74 6.38
C ARG A 162 -3.80 -0.95 6.29
N ALA A 163 -2.81 -1.46 5.55
CA ALA A 163 -1.54 -0.79 5.34
C ALA A 163 -1.69 0.52 4.56
N ALA A 164 -2.57 0.59 3.56
CA ALA A 164 -2.66 1.72 2.63
C ALA A 164 -2.87 3.12 3.26
N PRO A 165 -3.82 3.35 4.19
CA PRO A 165 -3.93 4.64 4.88
C PRO A 165 -2.73 4.91 5.80
N VAL A 166 -2.16 3.85 6.39
CA VAL A 166 -1.08 3.96 7.36
C VAL A 166 0.26 4.27 6.69
N THR A 167 0.55 3.67 5.54
CA THR A 167 1.72 4.01 4.72
C THR A 167 1.63 5.46 4.24
N TYR A 168 0.44 5.90 3.81
CA TYR A 168 0.22 7.29 3.41
C TYR A 168 0.47 8.28 4.57
N ALA A 169 -0.08 8.00 5.76
CA ALA A 169 0.19 8.79 6.96
C ALA A 169 1.67 8.78 7.38
N CYS A 170 2.41 7.72 7.04
CA CYS A 170 3.85 7.60 7.29
C CYS A 170 4.72 8.25 6.21
N GLY A 171 4.14 8.87 5.18
CA GLY A 171 4.86 9.50 4.07
C GLY A 171 5.34 8.54 2.98
N TYR A 172 4.97 7.25 3.04
CA TYR A 172 5.25 6.24 2.02
C TYR A 172 4.27 6.39 0.84
N ASN A 173 4.48 7.44 0.05
CA ASN A 173 3.56 7.84 -1.02
C ASN A 173 3.79 7.13 -2.36
N ASP A 174 4.93 6.46 -2.53
CA ASP A 174 5.25 5.66 -3.73
C ASP A 174 4.79 4.20 -3.60
N GLN A 175 4.42 3.81 -2.38
CA GLN A 175 3.81 2.53 -2.06
C GLN A 175 2.33 2.53 -2.47
N ALA A 176 1.61 1.44 -2.26
CA ALA A 176 0.16 1.32 -2.48
C ALA A 176 -0.67 2.20 -1.52
N ALA A 177 -0.31 3.47 -1.43
CA ALA A 177 -0.91 4.50 -0.62
C ALA A 177 -2.17 5.03 -1.29
N ILE A 178 -3.15 5.34 -0.45
CA ILE A 178 -4.34 6.09 -0.84
C ILE A 178 -3.99 7.55 -1.12
N GLY A 179 -4.67 8.22 -2.06
CA GLY A 179 -4.32 9.62 -2.35
C GLY A 179 -5.28 10.40 -3.26
N SER A 180 -5.23 11.73 -3.11
CA SER A 180 -5.99 12.70 -3.91
C SER A 180 -5.44 12.80 -5.34
N MET A 181 -6.24 13.30 -6.29
CA MET A 181 -5.82 13.43 -7.70
C MET A 181 -4.54 14.25 -7.91
N GLU A 182 -4.17 15.12 -6.96
CA GLU A 182 -2.98 15.96 -7.06
C GLU A 182 -1.68 15.24 -6.67
N THR A 183 -1.75 14.15 -5.89
CA THR A 183 -0.61 13.34 -5.45
C THR A 183 -0.36 12.09 -6.31
N ARG A 184 -1.31 11.69 -7.18
CA ARG A 184 -1.30 10.47 -8.03
C ARG A 184 -0.28 10.43 -9.19
N LYS A 185 0.74 11.28 -9.21
CA LYS A 185 1.70 11.30 -10.33
C LYS A 185 2.72 10.14 -10.30
N GLY A 186 2.88 9.46 -9.17
CA GLY A 186 3.54 8.16 -9.09
C GLY A 186 2.47 7.09 -8.94
N GLY A 187 2.41 6.12 -9.85
CA GLY A 187 1.52 4.97 -9.68
C GLY A 187 1.90 4.16 -8.43
N SER A 188 0.97 3.38 -7.91
CA SER A 188 1.24 2.46 -6.79
C SER A 188 2.29 1.42 -7.17
N ASN A 189 3.37 1.31 -6.39
CA ASN A 189 4.45 0.36 -6.66
C ASN A 189 4.40 -0.85 -5.70
N VAL A 190 3.97 -2.02 -6.19
CA VAL A 190 3.93 -3.26 -5.40
C VAL A 190 5.34 -3.81 -5.13
N SER A 191 6.34 -3.41 -5.91
CA SER A 191 7.74 -3.81 -5.70
C SER A 191 8.36 -3.21 -4.42
N ASN A 192 7.73 -2.18 -3.86
CA ASN A 192 8.10 -1.58 -2.58
C ASN A 192 7.53 -2.35 -1.37
N PHE A 193 6.86 -3.49 -1.59
CA PHE A 193 6.45 -4.41 -0.54
C PHE A 193 7.24 -5.72 -0.63
N MET A 194 7.81 -6.11 0.50
CA MET A 194 8.36 -7.44 0.74
C MET A 194 7.32 -8.26 1.49
N TYR A 195 7.17 -9.53 1.11
CA TYR A 195 6.29 -10.46 1.77
C TYR A 195 7.04 -11.74 2.15
N ASP A 196 6.90 -12.13 3.41
CA ASP A 196 7.39 -13.40 3.94
C ASP A 196 6.20 -14.36 4.11
N PRO A 197 6.04 -15.37 3.22
CA PRO A 197 4.93 -16.30 3.30
C PRO A 197 5.01 -17.26 4.49
N GLU A 198 6.18 -17.46 5.09
CA GLU A 198 6.33 -18.31 6.28
C GLU A 198 5.82 -17.60 7.53
N GLN A 199 6.07 -16.28 7.61
CA GLN A 199 5.70 -15.46 8.75
C GLN A 199 4.38 -14.70 8.56
N GLY A 200 3.84 -14.66 7.33
CA GLY A 200 2.72 -13.79 6.97
C GLY A 200 3.05 -12.30 7.14
N ALA A 201 4.34 -11.94 7.06
CA ALA A 201 4.82 -10.61 7.40
C ALA A 201 4.92 -9.72 6.16
N LEU A 202 4.25 -8.57 6.22
CA LEU A 202 4.35 -7.50 5.24
C LEU A 202 5.41 -6.48 5.69
N THR A 203 6.42 -6.24 4.86
CA THR A 203 7.43 -5.20 5.10
C THR A 203 7.43 -4.18 3.98
N VAL A 204 7.36 -2.90 4.35
CA VAL A 204 7.42 -1.79 3.41
C VAL A 204 8.86 -1.32 3.28
N ILE A 205 9.36 -1.24 2.05
CA ILE A 205 10.73 -0.84 1.72
C ILE A 205 10.76 0.37 0.78
N ASP A 206 11.96 0.90 0.54
CA ASP A 206 12.23 2.08 -0.29
C ASP A 206 11.40 3.31 0.15
N PRO A 207 11.70 3.89 1.34
CA PRO A 207 11.02 5.07 1.86
C PRO A 207 11.33 6.32 1.00
N SER A 208 10.70 6.41 -0.17
CA SER A 208 10.80 7.54 -1.07
C SER A 208 9.47 8.28 -1.10
N THR A 209 9.53 9.62 -1.15
CA THR A 209 8.33 10.44 -1.35
C THR A 209 8.43 11.08 -2.73
N SER A 210 7.47 10.79 -3.61
CA SER A 210 7.40 11.34 -4.98
C SER A 210 7.10 12.85 -5.02
N GLY A 211 6.95 13.50 -3.85
CA GLY A 211 6.49 14.88 -3.69
C GLY A 211 7.53 15.90 -3.26
N ALA A 212 8.80 15.54 -3.06
CA ALA A 212 9.85 16.53 -2.84
C ALA A 212 10.07 17.32 -4.14
N ARG A 213 9.28 18.38 -4.34
CA ARG A 213 9.55 19.43 -5.33
C ARG A 213 11.00 19.82 -5.15
N ARG A 214 11.88 19.37 -6.06
CA ARG A 214 13.31 19.71 -6.15
C ARG A 214 13.74 20.57 -4.96
N ALA A 215 13.96 19.89 -3.83
CA ALA A 215 14.44 20.58 -2.65
C ALA A 215 15.70 21.31 -3.10
N ASP A 216 15.83 22.58 -2.72
CA ASP A 216 17.14 23.18 -2.77
C ASP A 216 17.97 22.41 -1.74
N PHE A 217 18.74 21.42 -2.20
CA PHE A 217 19.33 20.36 -1.37
C PHE A 217 20.37 20.88 -0.37
N SER A 218 20.65 22.18 -0.36
CA SER A 218 21.41 22.86 0.68
C SER A 218 20.59 23.27 1.90
N ASP A 219 19.26 23.13 1.85
CA ASP A 219 18.38 23.69 2.88
C ASP A 219 17.96 22.64 3.94
N ARG A 220 18.47 22.81 5.17
CA ARG A 220 18.07 22.04 6.36
C ARG A 220 16.61 22.27 6.77
N TYR A 221 15.91 23.20 6.14
CA TYR A 221 14.47 23.46 6.34
C TYR A 221 13.57 22.65 5.41
N THR A 222 14.12 21.71 4.65
CA THR A 222 13.33 20.87 3.73
C THR A 222 12.42 19.94 4.53
N ARG A 223 11.13 20.00 4.22
CA ARG A 223 10.10 19.18 4.84
C ARG A 223 9.96 17.84 4.12
N TYR A 224 9.91 16.75 4.88
CA TYR A 224 9.76 15.36 4.45
C TYR A 224 8.35 14.87 4.77
N GLY A 225 7.44 15.03 3.81
CA GLY A 225 6.05 14.60 3.97
C GLY A 225 5.09 15.45 3.16
N THR A 226 3.93 14.90 2.87
CA THR A 226 2.82 15.62 2.24
C THR A 226 1.74 15.90 3.28
N ASP A 227 0.96 16.95 3.08
CA ASP A 227 -0.27 17.12 3.87
C ASP A 227 -1.20 15.93 3.59
N THR A 228 -1.36 15.05 4.59
CA THR A 228 -2.11 13.80 4.46
C THR A 228 -3.59 13.98 4.75
N ALA A 229 -4.00 15.04 5.45
CA ALA A 229 -5.38 15.23 5.84
C ALA A 229 -6.33 15.24 4.63
N PRO A 230 -6.05 15.96 3.52
CA PRO A 230 -6.90 15.92 2.32
C PRO A 230 -7.05 14.51 1.73
N GLY A 231 -5.96 13.75 1.62
CA GLY A 231 -5.98 12.40 1.05
C GLY A 231 -6.76 11.39 1.90
N LEU A 232 -6.63 11.48 3.23
CA LEU A 232 -7.41 10.63 4.15
C LEU A 232 -8.89 11.03 4.18
N ARG A 233 -9.19 12.33 4.07
CA ARG A 233 -10.57 12.81 3.92
C ARG A 233 -11.22 12.25 2.66
N ASP A 234 -10.53 12.39 1.51
CA ASP A 234 -11.01 11.87 0.23
C ASP A 234 -11.27 10.36 0.32
N ALA A 235 -10.40 9.60 1.00
CA ALA A 235 -10.61 8.17 1.23
C ALA A 235 -11.85 7.89 2.09
N GLY A 236 -12.04 8.62 3.19
CA GLY A 236 -13.23 8.52 4.05
C GLY A 236 -14.52 8.88 3.31
N ASP A 237 -14.54 10.01 2.60
CA ASP A 237 -15.69 10.48 1.82
C ASP A 237 -16.06 9.48 0.71
N GLN A 238 -15.08 8.86 0.08
CA GLN A 238 -15.33 7.82 -0.93
C GLN A 238 -15.87 6.53 -0.34
N LEU A 239 -15.35 6.06 0.79
CA LEU A 239 -15.91 4.91 1.48
C LEU A 239 -17.37 5.19 1.88
N ASN A 240 -17.65 6.39 2.40
CA ASN A 240 -19.01 6.84 2.71
C ASN A 240 -19.91 6.85 1.46
N HIS A 241 -19.42 7.43 0.36
CA HIS A 241 -20.16 7.46 -0.90
C HIS A 241 -20.45 6.05 -1.46
N LEU A 242 -19.47 5.15 -1.35
CA LEU A 242 -19.55 3.76 -1.80
C LEU A 242 -20.61 2.99 -1.00
N VAL A 243 -20.68 3.19 0.33
CA VAL A 243 -21.66 2.48 1.18
C VAL A 243 -23.02 3.19 1.29
N ALA A 244 -23.14 4.43 0.79
CA ALA A 244 -24.34 5.25 0.90
C ALA A 244 -25.59 4.57 0.31
N ASN A 245 -25.45 3.88 -0.82
CA ASN A 245 -26.53 3.13 -1.44
C ASN A 245 -26.02 1.90 -2.20
N ARG A 246 -26.94 0.98 -2.50
CA ARG A 246 -26.65 -0.27 -3.19
C ARG A 246 -26.10 -0.08 -4.60
N GLU A 247 -26.61 0.89 -5.35
CA GLU A 247 -26.21 1.12 -6.75
C GLU A 247 -24.74 1.57 -6.84
N ASN A 248 -24.32 2.47 -5.95
CA ASN A 248 -22.93 2.91 -5.85
C ASN A 248 -21.99 1.75 -5.52
N PHE A 249 -22.38 0.92 -4.55
CA PHE A 249 -21.61 -0.24 -4.12
C PHE A 249 -21.44 -1.26 -5.25
N GLU A 250 -22.54 -1.64 -5.91
CA GLU A 250 -22.52 -2.55 -7.06
C GLU A 250 -21.70 -1.97 -8.22
N CYS A 251 -21.93 -0.70 -8.57
CA CYS A 251 -21.22 -0.01 -9.62
C CYS A 251 -19.70 0.00 -9.35
N TYR A 252 -19.29 0.27 -8.12
CA TYR A 252 -17.88 0.22 -7.74
C TYR A 252 -17.30 -1.18 -7.88
N LEU A 253 -17.97 -2.24 -7.41
CA LEU A 253 -17.44 -3.60 -7.50
C LEU A 253 -17.36 -4.12 -8.93
N GLU A 254 -18.35 -3.83 -9.76
CA GLU A 254 -18.33 -4.19 -11.18
C GLU A 254 -17.25 -3.38 -11.92
N ASN A 255 -17.13 -2.08 -11.61
CA ASN A 255 -16.12 -1.22 -12.23
C ASN A 255 -14.71 -1.40 -11.65
N ALA A 256 -14.52 -1.93 -10.44
CA ALA A 256 -13.18 -2.19 -9.91
C ALA A 256 -12.49 -3.28 -10.73
N CYS A 257 -13.27 -4.23 -11.26
CA CYS A 257 -12.80 -5.27 -12.17
C CYS A 257 -12.53 -4.74 -13.59
N ASP A 258 -13.35 -3.80 -14.09
CA ASP A 258 -13.28 -3.28 -15.46
C ASP A 258 -12.49 -1.96 -15.62
N GLY A 259 -12.38 -1.19 -14.55
CA GLY A 259 -11.89 0.19 -14.49
C GLY A 259 -10.38 0.30 -14.60
N ALA A 260 -9.67 -0.73 -14.12
CA ALA A 260 -8.23 -0.93 -14.25
C ALA A 260 -7.76 -0.88 -15.72
N ALA A 261 -8.61 -1.35 -16.65
CA ALA A 261 -8.30 -1.41 -18.08
C ALA A 261 -8.57 -0.10 -18.83
N ASN A 262 -9.37 0.82 -18.26
CA ASN A 262 -9.91 1.98 -18.98
C ASN A 262 -9.53 3.35 -18.40
N GLY A 263 -8.84 3.42 -17.26
CA GLY A 263 -8.23 4.66 -16.74
C GLY A 263 -9.21 5.79 -16.43
N LYS A 264 -10.44 5.46 -16.01
CA LYS A 264 -11.52 6.42 -15.74
C LYS A 264 -12.01 6.45 -14.30
N ASP A 265 -11.47 5.61 -13.42
CA ASP A 265 -11.85 5.65 -12.01
C ASP A 265 -10.99 6.68 -11.26
N ASN A 266 -11.68 7.64 -10.64
CA ASN A 266 -11.08 8.72 -9.87
C ASN A 266 -11.06 8.41 -8.36
N SER A 267 -11.25 7.16 -7.95
CA SER A 267 -11.18 6.78 -6.54
C SER A 267 -9.75 6.87 -5.96
N ALA A 268 -9.65 7.22 -4.68
CA ALA A 268 -8.44 7.27 -3.87
C ALA A 268 -7.84 5.87 -3.66
N PHE A 269 -8.64 4.82 -3.90
CA PHE A 269 -8.23 3.43 -3.86
C PHE A 269 -7.93 2.84 -5.24
N TYR A 270 -8.18 3.57 -6.34
CA TYR A 270 -8.03 3.06 -7.70
C TYR A 270 -6.59 2.60 -7.97
N GLU A 271 -5.62 3.50 -7.84
CA GLU A 271 -4.21 3.21 -8.13
C GLU A 271 -3.67 2.02 -7.29
N PRO A 272 -3.89 1.98 -5.96
CA PRO A 272 -3.43 0.82 -5.18
C PRO A 272 -4.17 -0.47 -5.54
N LEU A 273 -5.49 -0.46 -5.76
CA LEU A 273 -6.22 -1.66 -6.20
C LEU A 273 -5.78 -2.13 -7.60
N ASN A 274 -5.56 -1.20 -8.52
CA ASN A 274 -5.11 -1.48 -9.89
C ASN A 274 -3.77 -2.24 -9.93
N SER A 275 -2.90 -1.99 -8.95
CA SER A 275 -1.61 -2.68 -8.84
C SER A 275 -1.73 -4.18 -8.48
N PHE A 276 -2.89 -4.61 -8.00
CA PHE A 276 -3.25 -6.02 -7.78
C PHE A 276 -4.19 -6.58 -8.85
N LEU A 277 -5.07 -5.73 -9.39
CA LEU A 277 -6.16 -6.12 -10.30
C LEU A 277 -5.81 -6.02 -11.79
N SER A 278 -4.57 -5.66 -12.14
CA SER A 278 -4.11 -5.60 -13.54
C SER A 278 -2.76 -6.29 -13.74
N ASP A 279 -2.55 -6.83 -14.94
CA ASP A 279 -1.32 -7.47 -15.38
C ASP A 279 -0.47 -6.57 -16.30
N ASN A 280 -0.67 -5.26 -16.26
CA ASN A 280 -0.02 -4.31 -17.17
C ASN A 280 1.53 -4.30 -17.05
N PHE A 281 2.20 -3.66 -18.02
CA PHE A 281 3.64 -3.37 -17.91
C PHE A 281 3.88 -2.43 -16.73
N GLY A 282 4.51 -2.91 -15.66
CA GLY A 282 4.79 -2.12 -14.46
C GLY A 282 5.08 -2.95 -13.22
N ASP A 283 5.23 -2.27 -12.09
CA ASP A 283 5.47 -2.86 -10.77
C ASP A 283 4.17 -3.33 -10.08
N ASN A 284 3.36 -4.09 -10.82
CA ASN A 284 2.16 -4.74 -10.30
C ASN A 284 2.51 -6.08 -9.62
N LEU A 285 1.56 -6.65 -8.86
CA LEU A 285 1.71 -7.99 -8.30
C LEU A 285 1.97 -9.04 -9.39
N PHE A 286 1.20 -8.98 -10.48
CA PHE A 286 1.41 -9.75 -11.70
C PHE A 286 1.96 -8.81 -12.76
N SER A 287 3.18 -9.04 -13.23
CA SER A 287 3.79 -8.20 -14.26
C SER A 287 3.89 -8.95 -15.57
N ARG A 288 3.41 -8.35 -16.66
CA ARG A 288 3.56 -8.89 -18.02
C ARG A 288 5.02 -8.98 -18.48
N ALA A 289 5.90 -8.20 -17.87
CA ALA A 289 7.31 -8.20 -18.17
C ALA A 289 8.13 -8.55 -16.94
N ASP A 290 9.17 -9.37 -17.11
CA ASP A 290 10.19 -9.53 -16.10
C ASP A 290 11.03 -8.25 -15.97
N SER A 291 11.95 -8.25 -15.01
CA SER A 291 12.84 -7.11 -14.79
C SER A 291 13.81 -6.78 -15.96
N GLU A 292 13.80 -7.59 -17.01
CA GLU A 292 14.60 -7.41 -18.22
C GLU A 292 13.76 -6.95 -19.41
N GLY A 293 12.44 -6.81 -19.22
CA GLY A 293 11.50 -6.44 -20.26
C GLY A 293 11.04 -7.62 -21.13
N ASN A 294 11.38 -8.86 -20.77
CA ASN A 294 10.89 -10.04 -21.48
C ASN A 294 9.49 -10.40 -20.97
N GLU A 295 8.66 -11.00 -21.81
CA GLU A 295 7.33 -11.47 -21.42
C GLU A 295 7.42 -12.50 -20.28
N ASN A 296 6.80 -12.18 -19.14
CA ASN A 296 6.69 -13.10 -18.01
C ASN A 296 5.43 -13.96 -18.15
N LYS A 297 5.53 -15.02 -18.94
CA LYS A 297 4.41 -15.92 -19.26
C LYS A 297 3.76 -16.55 -18.03
N ALA A 298 4.55 -16.86 -17.00
CA ALA A 298 4.03 -17.48 -15.78
C ALA A 298 3.08 -16.53 -15.04
N ASP A 299 3.41 -15.24 -14.94
CA ASP A 299 2.54 -14.23 -14.34
C ASP A 299 1.28 -14.00 -15.17
N VAL A 300 1.41 -13.96 -16.51
CA VAL A 300 0.26 -13.80 -17.41
C VAL A 300 -0.70 -14.98 -17.31
N GLU A 301 -0.17 -16.21 -17.37
CA GLU A 301 -0.96 -17.43 -17.22
C GLU A 301 -1.62 -17.50 -15.83
N ALA A 302 -0.90 -17.17 -14.77
CA ALA A 302 -1.47 -17.09 -13.43
C ALA A 302 -2.60 -16.07 -13.33
N PHE A 303 -2.39 -14.85 -13.85
CA PHE A 303 -3.41 -13.80 -13.82
C PHE A 303 -4.66 -14.20 -14.62
N THR A 304 -4.53 -14.93 -15.73
CA THR A 304 -5.69 -15.43 -16.50
C THR A 304 -6.54 -16.46 -15.75
N GLN A 305 -6.01 -17.09 -14.70
CA GLN A 305 -6.75 -18.00 -13.84
C GLN A 305 -7.62 -17.25 -12.81
N ILE A 306 -7.38 -15.95 -12.62
CA ILE A 306 -8.13 -15.13 -11.68
C ILE A 306 -9.46 -14.74 -12.31
N THR A 307 -10.53 -15.25 -11.71
CA THR A 307 -11.92 -14.95 -12.07
C THR A 307 -12.32 -13.56 -11.60
N ASP A 308 -13.37 -13.00 -12.21
CA ASP A 308 -13.91 -11.71 -11.77
C ASP A 308 -14.50 -11.78 -10.36
N LEU A 309 -14.98 -12.97 -9.93
CA LEU A 309 -15.38 -13.20 -8.54
C LEU A 309 -14.22 -12.98 -7.58
N GLU A 310 -13.06 -13.59 -7.86
CA GLU A 310 -11.88 -13.46 -7.00
C GLU A 310 -11.40 -12.00 -6.94
N LYS A 311 -11.48 -11.26 -8.05
CA LYS A 311 -11.19 -9.80 -8.06
C LYS A 311 -12.14 -9.01 -7.17
N LYS A 312 -13.44 -9.31 -7.21
CA LYS A 312 -14.45 -8.68 -6.34
C LYS A 312 -14.17 -9.02 -4.87
N GLN A 313 -13.80 -10.26 -4.56
CA GLN A 313 -13.44 -10.70 -3.21
C GLN A 313 -12.20 -9.97 -2.69
N PHE A 314 -11.13 -9.91 -3.49
CA PHE A 314 -9.93 -9.15 -3.15
C PHE A 314 -10.29 -7.70 -2.84
N THR A 315 -11.07 -7.05 -3.72
CA THR A 315 -11.51 -5.66 -3.56
C THR A 315 -12.30 -5.47 -2.27
N LEU A 316 -13.23 -6.36 -1.94
CA LEU A 316 -14.03 -6.28 -0.72
C LEU A 316 -13.20 -6.44 0.55
N ASN A 317 -12.24 -7.36 0.54
CA ASN A 317 -11.32 -7.55 1.67
C ASN A 317 -10.37 -6.35 1.82
N TYR A 318 -9.87 -5.82 0.71
CA TYR A 318 -9.05 -4.62 0.69
C TYR A 318 -9.79 -3.39 1.24
N LEU A 319 -11.01 -3.10 0.75
CA LEU A 319 -11.80 -1.96 1.24
C LEU A 319 -12.17 -2.12 2.72
N SER A 320 -12.44 -3.35 3.15
CA SER A 320 -12.63 -3.64 4.57
C SER A 320 -11.38 -3.32 5.38
N GLY A 321 -10.22 -3.77 4.91
CA GLY A 321 -8.93 -3.45 5.51
C GLY A 321 -8.67 -1.95 5.56
N ALA A 322 -9.05 -1.20 4.52
CA ALA A 322 -8.90 0.24 4.50
C ALA A 322 -9.69 0.94 5.61
N ILE A 323 -10.91 0.47 5.91
CA ILE A 323 -11.68 0.94 7.07
C ILE A 323 -10.94 0.62 8.38
N ASP A 324 -10.34 -0.58 8.51
CA ASP A 324 -9.52 -0.93 9.68
C ASP A 324 -8.28 -0.03 9.80
N GLY A 325 -7.66 0.33 8.68
CA GLY A 325 -6.48 1.19 8.65
C GLY A 325 -6.79 2.62 9.06
N LEU A 326 -7.96 3.15 8.66
CA LEU A 326 -8.45 4.45 9.14
C LEU A 326 -8.74 4.42 10.64
N ASP A 327 -9.36 3.34 11.12
CA ASP A 327 -9.63 3.15 12.55
C ASP A 327 -8.34 3.01 13.36
N TYR A 328 -7.36 2.28 12.83
CA TYR A 328 -6.03 2.15 13.41
C TYR A 328 -5.35 3.51 13.56
N LEU A 329 -5.38 4.37 12.54
CA LEU A 329 -4.85 5.72 12.64
C LEU A 329 -5.58 6.55 13.70
N LYS A 330 -6.91 6.54 13.67
CA LYS A 330 -7.76 7.28 14.62
C LYS A 330 -7.42 6.93 16.07
N ASN A 331 -7.25 5.64 16.36
CA ASN A 331 -6.91 5.14 17.69
C ASN A 331 -5.44 5.37 18.10
N ASN A 332 -4.57 5.75 17.16
CA ASN A 332 -3.13 5.90 17.39
C ASN A 332 -2.57 7.28 17.03
N LEU A 333 -3.42 8.31 16.96
CA LEU A 333 -3.00 9.68 16.65
C LEU A 333 -1.93 10.23 17.60
N ASP A 334 -2.01 9.92 18.90
CA ASP A 334 -1.02 10.38 19.88
C ASP A 334 0.34 9.71 19.66
N ALA A 335 0.37 8.45 19.20
CA ALA A 335 1.60 7.77 18.82
C ALA A 335 2.23 8.40 17.57
N LEU A 336 1.40 8.81 16.60
CA LEU A 336 1.84 9.48 15.38
C LEU A 336 2.42 10.87 15.69
N GLU A 337 1.78 11.61 16.60
CA GLU A 337 2.25 12.92 17.08
C GLU A 337 3.63 12.79 17.76
N GLN A 338 3.79 11.84 18.68
CA GLN A 338 5.08 11.58 19.34
C GLN A 338 6.18 11.13 18.37
N ALA A 339 5.83 10.35 17.35
CA ALA A 339 6.77 9.98 16.31
C ALA A 339 7.24 11.21 15.52
N ALA A 340 6.34 12.15 15.22
CA ALA A 340 6.66 13.38 14.50
C ALA A 340 7.59 14.29 15.32
N GLU A 341 7.37 14.36 16.64
CA GLU A 341 8.26 15.05 17.58
C GLU A 341 9.66 14.42 17.62
N THR A 342 9.75 13.08 17.53
CA THR A 342 11.02 12.35 17.60
C THR A 342 11.93 12.63 16.40
N VAL A 343 11.34 12.88 15.23
CA VAL A 343 12.10 13.18 14.01
C VAL A 343 12.37 14.67 13.80
N ALA A 344 11.78 15.55 14.60
CA ALA A 344 11.99 16.99 14.54
C ALA A 344 13.42 17.37 14.96
N ASP A 345 13.99 18.39 14.31
CA ASP A 345 15.33 18.88 14.64
C ASP A 345 15.27 20.29 15.25
N THR A 346 16.25 20.62 16.07
CA THR A 346 16.44 21.97 16.60
C THR A 346 17.66 22.60 15.96
N VAL A 347 17.50 23.81 15.41
CA VAL A 347 18.54 24.55 14.70
C VAL A 347 18.65 25.98 15.21
N GLU A 348 19.87 26.50 15.27
CA GLU A 348 20.15 27.90 15.65
C GLU A 348 20.23 28.77 14.39
N ILE A 349 19.39 29.80 14.30
CA ILE A 349 19.39 30.80 13.23
C ILE A 349 19.49 32.17 13.88
N ASP A 350 20.49 32.97 13.50
CA ASP A 350 20.69 34.31 14.05
C ASP A 350 20.72 34.39 15.59
N GLY A 351 21.16 33.31 16.25
CA GLY A 351 21.21 33.18 17.72
C GLY A 351 19.86 32.87 18.37
N GLN A 352 18.87 32.43 17.61
CA GLN A 352 17.59 31.92 18.09
C GLN A 352 17.44 30.43 17.75
N THR A 353 16.95 29.67 18.72
CA THR A 353 16.59 28.26 18.57
C THR A 353 15.26 28.12 17.82
N HIS A 354 15.28 27.46 16.68
CA HIS A 354 14.10 27.11 15.88
C HIS A 354 13.93 25.58 15.82
N THR A 355 12.69 25.10 15.98
CA THR A 355 12.36 23.69 15.73
C THR A 355 11.89 23.52 14.29
N VAL A 356 12.53 22.61 13.57
CA VAL A 356 12.18 22.22 12.21
C VAL A 356 11.34 20.94 12.27
N SER A 357 10.05 21.08 11.97
CA SER A 357 9.15 19.95 11.82
C SER A 357 9.34 19.31 10.44
N HIS A 358 9.90 18.12 10.44
CA HIS A 358 10.21 17.40 9.22
C HIS A 358 8.99 16.74 8.58
N PHE A 359 7.99 16.31 9.36
CA PHE A 359 6.79 15.62 8.84
C PHE A 359 5.53 16.48 8.98
N TYR A 360 5.02 16.53 10.21
CA TYR A 360 3.83 17.26 10.59
C TYR A 360 4.21 18.42 11.49
N ASN A 361 3.68 19.60 11.20
CA ASN A 361 3.59 20.65 12.21
C ASN A 361 2.32 20.49 13.06
N GLN A 362 2.20 21.26 14.14
CA GLN A 362 1.05 21.20 15.05
C GLN A 362 -0.30 21.45 14.36
N GLY A 363 -0.34 22.39 13.41
CA GLY A 363 -1.57 22.70 12.66
C GLY A 363 -2.03 21.53 11.79
N GLU A 364 -1.10 20.77 11.23
CA GLU A 364 -1.40 19.61 10.38
C GLU A 364 -1.77 18.38 11.18
N MET A 365 -1.12 18.16 12.32
CA MET A 365 -1.59 17.13 13.27
C MET A 365 -3.01 17.44 13.76
N THR A 366 -3.33 18.72 13.95
CA THR A 366 -4.68 19.17 14.32
C THR A 366 -5.66 18.90 13.18
N ALA A 367 -5.34 19.30 11.96
CA ALA A 367 -6.18 19.05 10.77
C ALA A 367 -6.38 17.55 10.50
N LEU A 368 -5.34 16.74 10.71
CA LEU A 368 -5.38 15.29 10.60
C LEU A 368 -6.33 14.68 11.64
N ARG A 369 -6.23 15.11 12.90
CA ARG A 369 -7.13 14.69 13.99
C ARG A 369 -8.58 15.04 13.69
N GLU A 370 -8.84 16.29 13.33
CA GLU A 370 -10.18 16.75 12.94
C GLU A 370 -10.76 15.97 11.76
N THR A 371 -9.90 15.60 10.79
CA THR A 371 -10.30 14.81 9.63
C THR A 371 -10.68 13.37 10.04
N LEU A 372 -9.84 12.70 10.83
CA LEU A 372 -10.12 11.33 11.28
C LEU A 372 -11.31 11.25 12.23
N ASP A 373 -11.55 12.28 13.04
CA ASP A 373 -12.71 12.38 13.92
C ASP A 373 -14.03 12.51 13.14
N GLN A 374 -14.00 13.11 11.94
CA GLN A 374 -15.17 13.18 11.03
C GLN A 374 -15.49 11.84 10.37
N ILE A 375 -14.54 10.91 10.34
CA ILE A 375 -14.74 9.58 9.77
C ILE A 375 -15.29 8.65 10.87
N ASP A 376 -16.57 8.31 10.77
CA ASP A 376 -17.19 7.29 11.62
C ASP A 376 -16.89 5.90 11.04
N THR A 377 -15.76 5.33 11.47
CA THR A 377 -15.30 4.00 11.08
C THR A 377 -16.26 2.89 11.50
N VAL A 378 -17.02 3.08 12.58
CA VAL A 378 -18.00 2.10 13.08
C VAL A 378 -19.23 2.09 12.19
N GLU A 379 -19.80 3.26 11.88
CA GLU A 379 -20.93 3.36 10.94
C GLU A 379 -20.52 2.91 9.53
N LEU A 380 -19.32 3.30 9.07
CA LEU A 380 -18.76 2.83 7.80
C LEU A 380 -18.68 1.31 7.73
N ARG A 381 -18.15 0.65 8.77
CA ARG A 381 -18.08 -0.81 8.86
C ARG A 381 -19.46 -1.45 8.78
N GLN A 382 -20.41 -0.98 9.58
CA GLN A 382 -21.77 -1.51 9.61
C GLN A 382 -22.48 -1.36 8.26
N ASN A 383 -22.36 -0.19 7.63
CA ASN A 383 -22.92 0.08 6.31
C ASN A 383 -22.22 -0.78 5.24
N PHE A 384 -20.90 -0.92 5.30
CA PHE A 384 -20.15 -1.79 4.40
C PHE A 384 -20.64 -3.24 4.46
N ASP A 385 -20.75 -3.82 5.66
CA ASP A 385 -21.19 -5.21 5.83
C ASP A 385 -22.66 -5.41 5.46
N ALA A 386 -23.51 -4.40 5.70
CA ALA A 386 -24.88 -4.39 5.22
C ALA A 386 -24.94 -4.43 3.69
N ARG A 387 -24.13 -3.61 2.99
CA ARG A 387 -24.06 -3.58 1.53
C ARG A 387 -23.51 -4.87 0.94
N VAL A 388 -22.50 -5.48 1.56
CA VAL A 388 -22.03 -6.84 1.18
C VAL A 388 -23.18 -7.85 1.28
N GLY A 389 -23.95 -7.81 2.37
CA GLY A 389 -25.12 -8.67 2.55
C GLY A 389 -26.21 -8.44 1.50
N GLU A 390 -26.53 -7.18 1.19
CA GLU A 390 -27.48 -6.82 0.13
C GLU A 390 -27.01 -7.28 -1.25
N TYR A 391 -25.71 -7.16 -1.54
CA TYR A 391 -25.11 -7.63 -2.78
C TYR A 391 -25.21 -9.16 -2.90
N CYS A 392 -24.92 -9.91 -1.83
CA CYS A 392 -25.12 -11.36 -1.81
C CYS A 392 -26.58 -11.75 -2.11
N ASN A 393 -27.54 -11.06 -1.50
CA ASN A 393 -28.97 -11.26 -1.76
C ASN A 393 -29.34 -10.92 -3.21
N ALA A 394 -28.70 -9.89 -3.80
CA ALA A 394 -28.89 -9.53 -5.20
C ALA A 394 -28.40 -10.63 -6.15
N LEU A 395 -27.26 -11.25 -5.84
CA LEU A 395 -26.73 -12.38 -6.61
C LEU A 395 -27.69 -13.57 -6.58
N ASP A 396 -28.26 -13.91 -5.41
CA ASP A 396 -29.30 -14.95 -5.30
C ASP A 396 -30.53 -14.65 -6.17
N GLN A 397 -31.00 -13.40 -6.17
CA GLN A 397 -32.13 -12.99 -6.99
C GLN A 397 -31.83 -13.12 -8.48
N ARG A 398 -30.64 -12.70 -8.92
CA ARG A 398 -30.19 -12.83 -10.31
C ARG A 398 -30.05 -14.31 -10.71
N ALA A 399 -29.53 -15.15 -9.83
CA ALA A 399 -29.42 -16.59 -10.05
C ALA A 399 -30.81 -17.23 -10.22
N ALA A 400 -31.75 -16.92 -9.32
CA ALA A 400 -33.12 -17.43 -9.40
C ALA A 400 -33.86 -16.96 -10.67
N GLN A 401 -33.62 -15.72 -11.11
CA GLN A 401 -34.16 -15.20 -12.37
C GLN A 401 -33.61 -15.95 -13.59
N ALA A 402 -32.30 -16.17 -13.64
CA ALA A 402 -31.67 -16.94 -14.72
C ALA A 402 -32.18 -18.38 -14.79
N GLU A 403 -32.39 -19.05 -13.64
CA GLU A 403 -32.99 -20.38 -13.59
C GLU A 403 -34.45 -20.40 -14.07
N SER A 404 -35.24 -19.41 -13.65
CA SER A 404 -36.63 -19.27 -14.08
C SER A 404 -36.70 -19.07 -15.60
N GLU A 405 -35.80 -18.27 -16.16
CA GLU A 405 -35.73 -18.06 -17.61
C GLU A 405 -35.25 -19.30 -18.37
N ALA A 406 -34.25 -20.01 -17.85
CA ALA A 406 -33.81 -21.30 -18.38
C ALA A 406 -34.97 -22.32 -18.39
N ALA A 407 -35.69 -22.46 -17.27
CA ALA A 407 -36.86 -23.33 -17.17
C ALA A 407 -37.97 -22.94 -18.15
N ARG A 408 -38.14 -21.63 -18.42
CA ARG A 408 -39.09 -21.15 -19.43
C ARG A 408 -38.65 -21.52 -20.85
N LEU A 409 -37.35 -21.50 -21.15
CA LEU A 409 -36.79 -21.96 -22.42
C LEU A 409 -36.96 -23.47 -22.57
N ASP A 410 -36.70 -24.25 -21.52
CA ASP A 410 -36.95 -25.71 -21.51
C ASP A 410 -38.41 -26.04 -21.82
N GLN A 411 -39.36 -25.35 -21.16
CA GLN A 411 -40.77 -25.54 -21.47
C GLN A 411 -41.13 -25.17 -22.91
N LYS A 412 -40.44 -24.19 -23.51
CA LYS A 412 -40.61 -23.88 -24.94
C LYS A 412 -40.02 -24.97 -25.82
N ILE A 413 -38.87 -25.54 -25.45
CA ILE A 413 -38.24 -26.67 -26.13
C ILE A 413 -39.19 -27.87 -26.09
N ASP A 414 -39.70 -28.26 -24.92
CA ASP A 414 -40.64 -29.38 -24.75
C ASP A 414 -41.91 -29.20 -25.59
N LYS A 415 -42.50 -27.99 -25.58
CA LYS A 415 -43.68 -27.67 -26.42
C LYS A 415 -43.35 -27.78 -27.91
N ARG A 416 -42.16 -27.37 -28.32
CA ARG A 416 -41.70 -27.48 -29.72
C ARG A 416 -41.42 -28.93 -30.10
N GLU A 417 -40.80 -29.73 -29.24
CA GLU A 417 -40.59 -31.18 -29.46
C GLU A 417 -41.90 -31.93 -29.60
N ASN A 418 -42.87 -31.68 -28.72
CA ASN A 418 -44.20 -32.26 -28.79
C ASN A 418 -44.94 -31.85 -30.07
N SER A 419 -44.77 -30.59 -30.52
CA SER A 419 -45.29 -30.10 -31.80
C SER A 419 -44.59 -30.73 -33.01
N LEU A 420 -43.28 -30.97 -32.92
CA LEU A 420 -42.48 -31.68 -33.92
C LEU A 420 -42.95 -33.13 -34.06
N LEU A 421 -43.10 -33.85 -32.96
CA LEU A 421 -43.62 -35.22 -32.94
C LEU A 421 -45.04 -35.29 -33.52
N GLY A 422 -45.93 -34.37 -33.12
CA GLY A 422 -47.29 -34.29 -33.64
C GLY A 422 -47.38 -33.88 -35.12
N ARG A 423 -46.37 -33.19 -35.67
CA ARG A 423 -46.28 -32.83 -37.10
C ARG A 423 -45.59 -33.90 -37.94
N ILE A 424 -44.60 -34.61 -37.39
CA ILE A 424 -43.97 -35.77 -38.03
C ILE A 424 -45.01 -36.89 -38.24
N GLN A 425 -45.96 -37.04 -37.32
CA GLN A 425 -47.14 -37.91 -37.52
C GLN A 425 -48.09 -37.45 -38.64
N ASN A 426 -48.00 -36.21 -39.13
CA ASN A 426 -49.02 -35.57 -39.97
C ASN A 426 -48.58 -35.10 -41.37
N PHE A 427 -47.38 -35.47 -41.89
CA PHE A 427 -47.00 -35.58 -43.33
C PHE A 427 -45.55 -35.15 -43.65
N PHE A 428 -45.03 -35.77 -44.71
CA PHE A 428 -43.69 -35.73 -45.31
C PHE A 428 -43.25 -34.44 -46.05
N ASP A 429 -43.95 -33.30 -45.95
CA ASP A 429 -43.83 -32.24 -46.99
C ASP A 429 -43.13 -30.91 -46.63
N ARG A 430 -42.35 -30.78 -45.54
CA ARG A 430 -41.73 -29.46 -45.21
C ARG A 430 -40.33 -29.51 -44.58
N GLY A 431 -39.35 -30.04 -45.30
CA GLY A 431 -37.93 -30.09 -44.87
C GLY A 431 -37.36 -28.76 -44.33
N ARG A 432 -37.55 -27.63 -45.05
CA ARG A 432 -37.03 -26.31 -44.61
C ARG A 432 -37.60 -25.81 -43.27
N LYS A 433 -38.86 -26.08 -42.96
CA LYS A 433 -39.45 -25.66 -41.66
C LYS A 433 -38.94 -26.53 -40.51
N LEU A 434 -38.60 -27.78 -40.81
CA LEU A 434 -38.10 -28.74 -39.84
C LEU A 434 -36.65 -28.41 -39.47
N ASP A 435 -35.82 -28.04 -40.45
CA ASP A 435 -34.46 -27.57 -40.22
C ASP A 435 -34.43 -26.26 -39.43
N GLN A 436 -35.32 -25.30 -39.75
CA GLN A 436 -35.41 -24.05 -39.00
C GLN A 436 -35.87 -24.28 -37.55
N MET A 437 -36.84 -25.18 -37.32
CA MET A 437 -37.25 -25.53 -35.96
C MET A 437 -36.17 -26.28 -35.17
N LYS A 438 -35.33 -27.10 -35.84
CA LYS A 438 -34.16 -27.74 -35.22
C LYS A 438 -33.09 -26.73 -34.83
N ASN A 439 -32.80 -25.76 -35.70
CA ASN A 439 -31.84 -24.70 -35.41
C ASN A 439 -32.31 -23.82 -34.24
N ASP A 440 -33.56 -23.35 -34.27
CA ASP A 440 -34.12 -22.58 -33.15
C ASP A 440 -34.12 -23.39 -31.84
N LYS A 441 -34.33 -24.71 -31.92
CA LYS A 441 -34.27 -25.60 -30.75
C LYS A 441 -32.84 -25.63 -30.19
N ALA A 442 -31.84 -25.85 -31.05
CA ALA A 442 -30.44 -25.86 -30.66
C ALA A 442 -30.00 -24.50 -30.07
N GLU A 443 -30.45 -23.38 -30.64
CA GLU A 443 -30.21 -22.04 -30.08
C GLU A 443 -30.86 -21.85 -28.70
N ALA A 444 -32.11 -22.31 -28.52
CA ALA A 444 -32.79 -22.25 -27.23
C ALA A 444 -32.14 -23.17 -26.17
N GLU A 445 -31.67 -24.36 -26.57
CA GLU A 445 -30.92 -25.27 -25.71
C GLU A 445 -29.58 -24.67 -25.28
N ALA A 446 -28.86 -24.03 -26.21
CA ALA A 446 -27.64 -23.30 -25.91
C ALA A 446 -27.90 -22.15 -24.93
N GLN A 447 -28.90 -21.31 -25.19
CA GLN A 447 -29.29 -20.21 -24.30
C GLN A 447 -29.72 -20.69 -22.91
N ALA A 448 -30.49 -21.78 -22.82
CA ALA A 448 -30.89 -22.36 -21.54
C ALA A 448 -29.68 -22.93 -20.78
N GLY A 449 -28.74 -23.57 -21.49
CA GLY A 449 -27.46 -24.03 -20.93
C GLY A 449 -26.63 -22.87 -20.38
N ASP A 450 -26.50 -21.78 -21.13
CA ASP A 450 -25.77 -20.58 -20.74
C ASP A 450 -26.38 -19.92 -19.50
N LEU A 451 -27.72 -19.79 -19.44
CA LEU A 451 -28.43 -19.25 -18.28
C LEU A 451 -28.28 -20.12 -17.02
N ARG A 452 -28.30 -21.46 -17.17
CA ARG A 452 -28.02 -22.37 -16.03
C ARG A 452 -26.59 -22.23 -15.54
N ASN A 453 -25.62 -22.14 -16.46
CA ASN A 453 -24.23 -21.91 -16.11
C ASN A 453 -24.05 -20.56 -15.40
N GLN A 454 -24.73 -19.51 -15.87
CA GLN A 454 -24.74 -18.19 -15.24
C GLN A 454 -25.35 -18.24 -13.84
N ALA A 455 -26.48 -18.93 -13.66
CA ALA A 455 -27.08 -19.11 -12.34
C ALA A 455 -26.17 -19.88 -11.37
N GLY A 456 -25.49 -20.92 -11.87
CA GLY A 456 -24.50 -21.68 -11.11
C GLY A 456 -23.36 -20.77 -10.62
N LYS A 457 -22.78 -19.97 -11.52
CA LYS A 457 -21.73 -18.99 -11.17
C LYS A 457 -22.20 -17.97 -10.14
N LEU A 458 -23.39 -17.40 -10.32
CA LEU A 458 -23.94 -16.42 -9.37
C LEU A 458 -24.16 -17.00 -7.96
N ARG A 459 -24.47 -18.29 -7.84
CA ARG A 459 -24.56 -18.98 -6.55
C ARG A 459 -23.20 -19.21 -5.92
N GLU A 460 -22.23 -19.67 -6.70
CA GLU A 460 -20.85 -19.84 -6.25
C GLU A 460 -20.27 -18.50 -5.75
N ASP A 461 -20.53 -17.42 -6.50
CA ASP A 461 -20.21 -16.05 -6.09
C ASP A 461 -20.83 -15.71 -4.74
N ARG A 462 -22.14 -15.98 -4.56
CA ARG A 462 -22.85 -15.71 -3.31
C ARG A 462 -22.32 -16.53 -2.14
N ASP A 463 -22.13 -17.83 -2.33
CA ASP A 463 -21.70 -18.74 -1.27
C ASP A 463 -20.31 -18.34 -0.76
N THR A 464 -19.41 -18.01 -1.69
CA THR A 464 -18.05 -17.62 -1.34
C THR A 464 -18.02 -16.25 -0.64
N LEU A 465 -18.76 -15.26 -1.13
CA LEU A 465 -18.87 -13.95 -0.49
C LEU A 465 -19.58 -14.01 0.87
N GLY A 466 -20.61 -14.83 0.98
CA GLY A 466 -21.34 -15.08 2.21
C GLY A 466 -20.46 -15.72 3.29
N GLN A 467 -19.63 -16.70 2.90
CA GLN A 467 -18.67 -17.33 3.80
C GLN A 467 -17.61 -16.34 4.30
N ALA A 468 -17.02 -15.55 3.39
CA ALA A 468 -16.02 -14.54 3.77
C ALA A 468 -16.59 -13.51 4.77
N ARG A 469 -17.86 -13.12 4.62
CA ARG A 469 -18.57 -12.27 5.57
C ARG A 469 -18.79 -12.96 6.92
N ALA A 470 -19.21 -14.23 6.91
CA ALA A 470 -19.44 -14.99 8.13
C ALA A 470 -18.15 -15.17 8.94
N ASP A 471 -17.05 -15.55 8.29
CA ASP A 471 -15.73 -15.73 8.91
C ASP A 471 -15.21 -14.42 9.52
N ARG A 472 -15.52 -13.28 8.89
CA ARG A 472 -15.18 -11.96 9.43
C ARG A 472 -15.99 -11.61 10.67
N ALA A 473 -17.32 -11.78 10.60
CA ALA A 473 -18.20 -11.52 11.73
C ALA A 473 -17.84 -12.40 12.95
N GLU A 474 -17.42 -13.64 12.70
CA GLU A 474 -16.92 -14.54 13.74
C GLU A 474 -15.62 -14.01 14.37
N ARG A 475 -14.65 -13.59 13.56
CA ARG A 475 -13.39 -12.99 14.05
C ARG A 475 -13.62 -11.75 14.90
N GLU A 476 -14.52 -10.87 14.48
CA GLU A 476 -14.86 -9.67 15.26
C GLU A 476 -15.52 -10.02 16.60
N GLN A 477 -16.43 -11.01 16.62
CA GLN A 477 -17.01 -11.50 17.87
C GLN A 477 -15.96 -12.11 18.79
N GLN A 478 -15.01 -12.87 18.24
CA GLN A 478 -13.90 -13.43 19.01
C GLN A 478 -12.98 -12.33 19.57
N ALA A 479 -12.67 -11.30 18.78
CA ALA A 479 -11.87 -10.15 19.23
C ALA A 479 -12.58 -9.37 20.35
N LEU A 480 -13.89 -9.14 20.24
CA LEU A 480 -14.70 -8.50 21.28
C LEU A 480 -14.77 -9.36 22.55
N ALA A 481 -14.91 -10.67 22.43
CA ALA A 481 -14.92 -11.59 23.56
C ALA A 481 -13.57 -11.65 24.28
N GLN A 482 -12.46 -11.56 23.54
CA GLN A 482 -11.11 -11.51 24.10
C GLN A 482 -10.77 -10.14 24.70
N GLY A 483 -11.23 -9.04 24.07
CA GLY A 483 -11.05 -7.66 24.54
C GLY A 483 -11.81 -7.33 25.82
N GLN A 484 -12.91 -8.03 26.13
CA GLN A 484 -13.62 -7.89 27.40
C GLN A 484 -12.99 -8.67 28.58
N GLY A 485 -11.92 -9.44 28.33
CA GLY A 485 -11.27 -10.29 29.34
C GLY A 485 -9.92 -9.80 29.88
N GLN A 486 -9.30 -8.76 29.30
CA GLN A 486 -7.95 -8.35 29.67
C GLN A 486 -7.88 -6.88 30.09
N SER A 487 -7.85 -6.67 31.41
CA SER A 487 -7.40 -5.40 31.99
C SER A 487 -5.90 -5.21 31.65
N PRO A 488 -5.41 -3.99 31.38
CA PRO A 488 -4.04 -3.73 30.90
C PRO A 488 -2.89 -4.13 31.84
N ALA A 489 -3.17 -4.71 33.00
CA ALA A 489 -2.20 -4.99 34.05
C ALA A 489 -1.49 -6.36 33.94
N GLN A 490 -1.87 -7.27 33.04
CA GLN A 490 -1.36 -8.65 33.05
C GLN A 490 -0.42 -9.06 31.90
N ASN A 491 -0.21 -8.23 30.88
CA ASN A 491 0.71 -8.56 29.78
C ASN A 491 2.20 -8.24 30.02
N GLN A 492 2.61 -7.94 31.26
CA GLN A 492 4.04 -7.93 31.63
C GLN A 492 4.61 -9.32 32.02
N GLY A 493 3.79 -10.38 32.02
CA GLY A 493 4.19 -11.69 32.53
C GLY A 493 4.88 -12.66 31.55
N VAL A 494 4.79 -12.46 30.23
CA VAL A 494 5.12 -13.53 29.26
C VAL A 494 6.40 -13.29 28.44
N LEU A 495 7.02 -12.10 28.53
CA LEU A 495 8.30 -11.80 27.83
C LEU A 495 9.57 -12.00 28.69
N ARG A 496 9.50 -12.71 29.82
CA ARG A 496 10.65 -12.91 30.73
C ARG A 496 11.15 -14.36 30.89
N GLN A 497 10.79 -15.29 30.01
CA GLN A 497 11.24 -16.69 30.11
C GLN A 497 12.25 -17.16 29.05
N SER A 498 12.79 -16.28 28.20
CA SER A 498 13.85 -16.64 27.24
C SER A 498 15.19 -15.93 27.46
N ALA A 499 15.38 -15.22 28.58
CA ALA A 499 16.67 -14.68 28.98
C ALA A 499 17.08 -15.22 30.35
N GLY A 500 17.54 -16.47 30.37
CA GLY A 500 18.21 -17.06 31.51
C GLY A 500 19.44 -17.80 31.03
N VAL A 501 20.62 -17.31 31.43
CA VAL A 501 21.87 -18.03 31.78
C VAL A 501 23.10 -17.17 31.41
N LEU A 502 23.61 -16.47 32.45
CA LEU A 502 25.00 -16.07 32.78
C LEU A 502 25.31 -14.56 32.84
N GLY A 503 25.64 -14.13 34.07
CA GLY A 503 26.32 -12.87 34.37
C GLY A 503 25.86 -12.24 35.69
N GLN A 504 26.52 -12.58 36.80
CA GLN A 504 26.24 -12.06 38.15
C GLN A 504 26.39 -10.53 38.26
N PRO A 505 25.58 -9.84 39.10
CA PRO A 505 25.82 -8.44 39.45
C PRO A 505 26.77 -8.32 40.64
N VAL A 506 27.79 -7.46 40.51
CA VAL A 506 28.61 -6.96 41.64
C VAL A 506 27.97 -5.66 42.16
N ALA A 507 27.98 -5.53 43.49
CA ALA A 507 27.27 -4.53 44.27
C ALA A 507 27.91 -3.12 44.29
N ALA A 508 27.04 -2.10 44.21
CA ALA A 508 26.97 -0.85 45.01
C ALA A 508 28.17 0.15 45.02
N PRO A 509 28.05 1.43 45.49
CA PRO A 509 26.95 2.03 46.27
C PRO A 509 26.52 3.47 45.90
N ALA A 510 25.53 3.91 46.69
CA ALA A 510 24.83 5.19 46.77
C ALA A 510 25.67 6.46 47.01
N ASN A 511 25.10 7.61 46.64
CA ASN A 511 25.09 8.88 47.41
C ASN A 511 24.09 9.88 46.75
N THR A 512 23.03 10.31 47.45
CA THR A 512 22.80 11.66 48.05
C THR A 512 23.03 12.85 47.12
N ALA A 513 22.32 13.98 47.12
CA ALA A 513 21.07 14.51 47.67
C ALA A 513 20.98 15.97 47.15
N GLU A 514 19.78 16.56 47.13
CA GLU A 514 19.50 18.01 47.25
C GLU A 514 20.06 19.02 46.23
N ASN A 515 19.18 19.67 45.45
CA ASN A 515 18.68 21.03 45.75
C ASN A 515 17.84 21.62 44.60
N SER A 516 16.59 21.92 44.90
CA SER A 516 15.79 22.93 44.18
C SER A 516 16.12 24.33 44.74
N PRO A 517 15.85 25.39 43.97
CA PRO A 517 14.88 26.34 44.51
C PRO A 517 13.88 26.89 43.49
N ARG A 518 12.67 27.10 44.03
CA ARG A 518 11.55 27.90 43.53
C ARG A 518 11.91 29.39 43.41
N ARG A 519 11.25 30.10 42.47
CA ARG A 519 10.57 31.40 42.68
C ARG A 519 9.74 31.76 41.43
N ASN A 520 8.40 31.82 41.56
CA ASN A 520 7.56 33.03 41.72
C ASN A 520 7.49 33.91 40.45
N SER A 521 6.39 33.91 39.69
CA SER A 521 5.09 34.58 39.92
C SER A 521 5.12 36.10 39.69
N ASN A 522 4.45 36.58 38.63
CA ASN A 522 3.45 37.67 38.63
C ASN A 522 3.38 38.44 37.30
N GLY A 523 2.15 38.84 36.95
CA GLY A 523 1.85 40.08 36.21
C GLY A 523 1.41 39.86 34.76
N ALA A 524 0.11 39.70 34.45
CA ALA A 524 -0.92 40.74 34.34
C ALA A 524 -0.89 41.54 33.02
N ALA A 525 -1.84 41.18 32.14
CA ALA A 525 -2.89 42.01 31.54
C ALA A 525 -2.58 43.31 30.74
N LEU A 526 -3.25 43.36 29.56
CA LEU A 526 -3.89 44.51 28.88
C LEU A 526 -3.01 45.62 28.26
N HIS A 527 -3.06 45.77 26.93
CA HIS A 527 -3.86 46.82 26.26
C HIS A 527 -3.77 46.78 24.71
N ARG A 528 -4.87 47.24 24.10
CA ARG A 528 -5.19 47.37 22.66
C ARG A 528 -4.39 48.47 21.94
N SER A 529 -4.28 48.37 20.60
CA SER A 529 -4.67 49.33 19.53
C SER A 529 -3.98 48.90 18.22
N ALA A 530 -4.68 48.40 17.20
CA ALA A 530 -5.39 49.16 16.16
C ALA A 530 -4.50 50.18 15.42
N ASP A 531 -4.08 49.83 14.20
CA ASP A 531 -4.08 50.79 13.08
C ASP A 531 -4.21 50.07 11.74
N ALA A 532 -5.02 50.68 10.88
CA ALA A 532 -5.49 50.15 9.60
C ALA A 532 -4.86 50.92 8.44
N GLY A 533 -4.66 50.24 7.31
CA GLY A 533 -4.54 50.89 5.98
C GLY A 533 -3.60 50.17 5.00
N PRO A 534 -3.76 50.40 3.68
CA PRO A 534 -4.60 49.52 2.87
C PRO A 534 -3.92 48.92 1.62
N ALA A 535 -4.58 47.87 1.11
CA ALA A 535 -4.76 47.46 -0.29
C ALA A 535 -3.63 47.67 -1.32
N GLN A 536 -3.21 46.57 -1.96
CA GLN A 536 -2.94 46.53 -3.41
C GLN A 536 -3.07 45.10 -3.96
N ALA A 537 -4.01 44.91 -4.89
CA ALA A 537 -4.17 43.71 -5.70
C ALA A 537 -3.20 43.72 -6.90
N PRO A 538 -2.87 42.54 -7.47
CA PRO A 538 -2.62 42.50 -8.90
C PRO A 538 -3.38 41.38 -9.64
N ARG A 539 -4.23 41.86 -10.56
CA ARG A 539 -4.27 41.55 -12.01
C ARG A 539 -4.42 40.10 -12.47
N LYS A 540 -5.66 39.79 -12.87
CA LYS A 540 -6.04 38.83 -13.91
C LYS A 540 -5.24 39.06 -15.21
N LYS A 541 -4.71 37.99 -15.80
CA LYS A 541 -4.35 37.95 -17.23
C LYS A 541 -5.35 37.05 -17.97
N SER A 542 -5.79 37.61 -19.08
CA SER A 542 -6.86 37.20 -19.98
C SER A 542 -6.51 36.00 -20.85
N ILE A 543 -7.53 35.18 -21.06
CA ILE A 543 -7.67 34.19 -22.12
C ILE A 543 -7.68 34.91 -23.47
N GLY A 544 -6.90 34.42 -24.43
CA GLY A 544 -6.95 34.83 -25.83
C GLY A 544 -7.05 33.58 -26.71
N ALA A 545 -8.25 33.35 -27.24
CA ALA A 545 -8.49 32.42 -28.33
C ALA A 545 -8.08 33.06 -29.66
N ALA A 546 -7.46 32.30 -30.56
CA ALA A 546 -7.44 32.59 -31.98
C ALA A 546 -7.57 31.27 -32.76
N VAL A 547 -8.63 31.25 -33.56
CA VAL A 547 -9.05 30.19 -34.48
C VAL A 547 -8.67 30.62 -35.90
N GLU A 548 -8.51 29.61 -36.76
CA GLU A 548 -8.68 29.60 -38.24
C GLU A 548 -7.46 29.72 -39.19
N LYS A 549 -7.34 28.64 -39.99
CA LYS A 549 -7.35 28.55 -41.48
C LYS A 549 -6.05 28.27 -42.26
N GLY A 550 -6.10 27.09 -42.90
CA GLY A 550 -5.64 26.79 -44.27
C GLY A 550 -4.20 26.26 -44.38
N LYS A 551 -3.81 25.36 -45.29
CA LYS A 551 -4.45 24.68 -46.43
C LYS A 551 -3.47 23.59 -46.94
N VAL A 552 -3.99 22.40 -47.24
CA VAL A 552 -3.87 21.66 -48.53
C VAL A 552 -2.48 21.22 -49.05
N SER A 553 -2.37 19.89 -49.18
CA SER A 553 -1.67 19.07 -50.20
C SER A 553 -0.17 19.24 -50.47
N GLN A 554 0.59 18.16 -50.23
CA GLN A 554 1.01 17.20 -51.28
C GLN A 554 1.25 15.83 -50.67
#